data_AF-A0A3S4Z3J2-F1
#
_entry.id   AF-A0A3S4Z3J2-F1
#
_cell.length_a   1.000
_cell.length_b   1.000
_cell.length_c   1.000
_cell.angle_alpha   90.00
_cell.angle_beta   90.00
_cell.angle_gamma   90.00
#
_symmetry.space_group_name_H-M   'P 1'
#
loop_
_entity.id
_entity.type
_entity.pdbx_description
1 polymer ?
#
loop_
_entity_poly.entity_id
_entity_poly.type
_entity_poly.pdbx_seq_one_letter_code
_entity_poly.pdbx_strand_id
1 'polypeptide(L)'
;MIVEFMDKPDGDATQEHLINRLETLIFNLSMVANINDKDFGASSGIALRYKLQSMSNLANTKERKFTKGFRRRYRLIAVLANTAIAPEDLAGLHFIFTRNTPANLLEEAQTANLLTGLVSDETALNSLSIIKDAKAEMKRIQEEEAPLPTFDAEMNADE
;
A
#
# COMPACT_ATOMS: atom_id res chain seq x y z
N MET A 1 17.78 -59.37 -38.36
CA MET A 1 17.84 -58.94 -36.96
C MET A 1 18.43 -57.52 -36.99
N ILE A 2 17.59 -56.51 -36.78
CA ILE A 2 18.02 -55.10 -36.82
C ILE A 2 18.60 -54.79 -35.44
N VAL A 3 19.84 -54.32 -35.39
CA VAL A 3 20.49 -53.89 -34.15
C VAL A 3 20.08 -52.44 -33.92
N GLU A 4 19.19 -52.23 -32.96
CA GLU A 4 18.78 -50.90 -32.52
C GLU A 4 19.64 -50.51 -31.31
N PHE A 5 20.31 -49.35 -31.39
CA PHE A 5 21.11 -48.83 -30.29
C PHE A 5 20.19 -48.16 -29.27
N MET A 6 20.44 -48.39 -27.98
CA MET A 6 19.69 -47.77 -26.91
C MET A 6 20.01 -46.27 -26.87
N ASP A 7 19.02 -45.43 -27.18
CA ASP A 7 19.16 -43.98 -27.06
C ASP A 7 19.39 -43.58 -25.60
N LYS A 8 20.20 -42.54 -25.40
CA LYS A 8 20.42 -41.97 -24.07
C LYS A 8 19.06 -41.50 -23.54
N PRO A 9 18.63 -41.91 -22.33
CA PRO A 9 17.37 -41.45 -21.78
C PRO A 9 17.40 -39.93 -21.68
N ASP A 10 16.52 -39.28 -22.45
CA ASP A 10 16.39 -37.84 -22.42
C ASP A 10 15.49 -37.45 -21.25
N GLY A 11 16.10 -36.84 -20.24
CA GLY A 11 15.44 -36.40 -19.03
C GLY A 11 14.93 -34.97 -19.10
N ASP A 12 15.07 -34.28 -20.25
CA ASP A 12 14.85 -32.84 -20.36
C ASP A 12 13.47 -32.41 -19.84
N ALA A 13 12.40 -33.07 -20.29
CA ALA A 13 11.04 -32.80 -19.81
C ALA A 13 10.87 -32.99 -18.28
N THR A 14 11.52 -34.00 -17.71
CA THR A 14 11.45 -34.23 -16.25
C THR A 14 12.22 -33.17 -15.47
N GLN A 15 13.35 -32.69 -16.01
CA GLN A 15 14.16 -31.63 -15.42
C GLN A 15 13.45 -30.29 -15.53
N GLU A 16 12.84 -29.99 -16.68
CA GLU A 16 12.04 -28.78 -16.88
C GLU A 16 10.85 -28.73 -15.91
N HIS A 17 10.11 -29.83 -15.75
CA HIS A 17 9.02 -29.90 -14.76
C HIS A 17 9.51 -29.76 -13.32
N LEU A 18 10.69 -30.29 -12.99
CA LEU A 18 11.30 -30.12 -11.67
C LEU A 18 11.69 -28.66 -11.43
N ILE A 19 12.34 -28.01 -12.38
CA ILE A 19 12.77 -26.61 -12.31
C ILE A 19 11.55 -25.70 -12.10
N ASN A 20 10.49 -25.88 -12.90
CA ASN A 20 9.25 -25.11 -12.78
C ASN A 20 8.60 -25.24 -11.38
N ARG A 21 8.62 -26.45 -10.80
CA ARG A 21 8.12 -26.68 -9.43
C ARG A 21 9.01 -26.03 -8.38
N LEU A 22 10.32 -26.12 -8.53
CA LEU A 22 11.27 -25.49 -7.61
C LEU A 22 11.13 -23.97 -7.63
N GLU A 23 11.01 -23.36 -8.80
CA GLU A 23 10.74 -21.93 -8.94
C GLU A 23 9.47 -21.53 -8.19
N THR A 24 8.37 -22.25 -8.43
CA THR A 24 7.08 -22.00 -7.75
C THR A 24 7.20 -22.16 -6.23
N LEU A 25 7.91 -23.19 -5.75
CA LEU A 25 8.13 -23.43 -4.32
C LEU A 25 8.99 -22.34 -3.68
N ILE A 26 9.99 -21.82 -4.36
CA ILE A 26 10.85 -20.73 -3.85
C ILE A 26 10.00 -19.49 -3.58
N PHE A 27 9.13 -19.09 -4.50
CA PHE A 27 8.25 -17.93 -4.31
C PHE A 27 7.21 -18.15 -3.19
N ASN A 28 6.63 -19.34 -3.12
CA ASN A 28 5.69 -19.70 -2.07
C ASN A 28 6.33 -19.72 -0.68
N LEU A 29 7.53 -20.30 -0.55
CA LEU A 29 8.24 -20.39 0.72
C LEU A 29 8.80 -19.04 1.17
N SER A 30 9.32 -18.25 0.23
CA SER A 30 9.86 -16.92 0.52
C SER A 30 8.78 -15.86 0.77
N MET A 31 7.52 -16.17 0.47
CA MET A 31 6.39 -15.22 0.55
C MET A 31 6.62 -13.96 -0.31
N VAL A 32 7.20 -14.15 -1.49
CA VAL A 32 7.44 -13.09 -2.48
C VAL A 32 6.60 -13.38 -3.72
N ALA A 33 5.97 -12.35 -4.28
CA ALA A 33 5.22 -12.50 -5.51
C ALA A 33 6.16 -12.64 -6.72
N ASN A 34 5.88 -13.59 -7.61
CA ASN A 34 6.59 -13.72 -8.87
C ASN A 34 6.06 -12.68 -9.87
N ILE A 35 6.86 -11.67 -10.18
CA ILE A 35 6.51 -10.60 -11.12
C ILE A 35 6.63 -11.08 -12.58
N ASN A 36 7.45 -12.10 -12.82
CA ASN A 36 7.69 -12.67 -14.16
C ASN A 36 6.65 -13.71 -14.57
N ASP A 37 5.70 -14.03 -13.68
CA ASP A 37 4.57 -14.88 -14.02
C ASP A 37 3.75 -14.24 -15.16
N LYS A 38 3.46 -15.01 -16.21
CA LYS A 38 2.72 -14.53 -17.40
C LYS A 38 1.36 -13.95 -17.03
N ASP A 39 0.77 -14.46 -15.95
CA ASP A 39 -0.54 -14.01 -15.47
C ASP A 39 -0.44 -12.81 -14.51
N PHE A 40 0.76 -12.32 -14.18
CA PHE A 40 0.93 -11.21 -13.23
C PHE A 40 0.42 -9.89 -13.83
N GLY A 41 0.76 -9.60 -15.10
CA GLY A 41 0.41 -8.33 -15.77
C GLY A 41 -1.03 -8.25 -16.30
N ALA A 42 -1.69 -9.38 -16.55
CA ALA A 42 -3.06 -9.43 -17.08
C ALA A 42 -4.14 -9.48 -15.98
N SER A 43 -3.73 -9.54 -14.70
CA SER A 43 -4.64 -9.67 -13.56
C SER A 43 -5.36 -8.36 -13.26
N SER A 44 -6.68 -8.42 -13.03
CA SER A 44 -7.45 -7.27 -12.52
C SER A 44 -6.91 -6.78 -11.17
N GLY A 45 -7.22 -5.54 -10.78
CA GLY A 45 -6.71 -4.92 -9.54
C GLY A 45 -6.94 -5.78 -8.28
N ILE A 46 -8.09 -6.46 -8.21
CA ILE A 46 -8.44 -7.39 -7.12
C ILE A 46 -7.58 -8.66 -7.19
N ALA A 47 -7.39 -9.25 -8.37
CA ALA A 47 -6.55 -10.43 -8.55
C ALA A 47 -5.08 -10.14 -8.20
N LEU A 48 -4.59 -8.94 -8.52
CA LEU A 48 -3.25 -8.49 -8.17
C LEU A 48 -3.06 -8.34 -6.64
N ARG A 49 -4.08 -7.85 -5.93
CA ARG A 49 -4.08 -7.81 -4.45
C ARG A 49 -3.97 -9.22 -3.85
N TYR A 50 -4.71 -10.20 -4.39
CA TYR A 50 -4.59 -11.59 -3.94
C TYR A 50 -3.19 -12.18 -4.18
N LYS A 51 -2.57 -11.90 -5.33
CA LYS A 51 -1.20 -12.33 -5.61
C LYS A 51 -0.17 -11.70 -4.66
N LEU A 52 -0.38 -10.44 -4.26
CA LEU A 52 0.50 -9.71 -3.33
C LEU A 52 0.21 -10.00 -1.85
N GLN A 53 -0.81 -10.80 -1.53
CA GLN A 53 -1.24 -11.02 -0.14
C GLN A 53 -0.15 -11.64 0.74
N SER A 54 0.60 -12.62 0.21
CA SER A 54 1.70 -13.27 0.93
C SER A 54 2.81 -12.26 1.30
N MET A 55 3.19 -11.41 0.35
CA MET A 55 4.17 -10.33 0.55
C MET A 55 3.64 -9.27 1.53
N SER A 56 2.35 -8.95 1.47
CA SER A 56 1.67 -8.03 2.40
C SER A 56 1.70 -8.55 3.84
N ASN A 57 1.50 -9.86 4.04
CA ASN A 57 1.61 -10.51 5.36
C ASN A 57 3.04 -10.46 5.91
N LEU A 58 4.04 -10.65 5.05
CA LEU A 58 5.44 -10.52 5.43
C LEU A 58 5.79 -9.07 5.81
N ALA A 59 5.30 -8.09 5.03
CA ALA A 59 5.45 -6.67 5.33
C ALA A 59 4.82 -6.31 6.68
N ASN A 60 3.59 -6.76 6.96
CA ASN A 60 2.92 -6.59 8.26
C ASN A 60 3.78 -7.11 9.43
N THR A 61 4.41 -8.28 9.25
CA THR A 61 5.28 -8.87 10.27
C THR A 61 6.53 -8.03 10.50
N LYS A 62 7.11 -7.46 9.44
CA LYS A 62 8.27 -6.55 9.53
C LYS A 62 7.87 -5.22 10.17
N GLU A 63 6.74 -4.64 9.80
CA GLU A 63 6.21 -3.41 10.40
C GLU A 63 6.04 -3.55 11.90
N ARG A 64 5.48 -4.67 12.40
CA ARG A 64 5.39 -4.92 13.85
C ARG A 64 6.75 -4.91 14.55
N LYS A 65 7.79 -5.45 13.90
CA LYS A 65 9.17 -5.39 14.42
C LYS A 65 9.71 -3.97 14.40
N PHE A 66 9.47 -3.21 13.34
CA PHE A 66 9.84 -1.80 13.25
C PHE A 66 9.13 -0.97 14.31
N THR A 67 7.83 -1.14 14.53
CA THR A 67 7.09 -0.47 15.60
C THR A 67 7.71 -0.72 16.96
N LYS A 68 8.07 -1.98 17.27
CA LYS A 68 8.77 -2.31 18.52
C LYS A 68 10.14 -1.63 18.61
N GLY A 69 10.90 -1.63 17.52
CA GLY A 69 12.22 -0.97 17.43
C GLY A 69 12.13 0.55 17.59
N PHE A 70 11.18 1.20 16.92
CA PHE A 70 10.94 2.63 17.03
C PHE A 70 10.49 3.01 18.44
N ARG A 71 9.51 2.31 19.03
CA ARG A 71 9.12 2.56 20.43
C ARG A 71 10.31 2.45 21.38
N ARG A 72 11.19 1.47 21.18
CA ARG A 72 12.42 1.35 21.97
C ARG A 72 13.35 2.54 21.74
N ARG A 73 13.55 2.96 20.49
CA ARG A 73 14.37 4.12 20.12
C ARG A 73 13.82 5.41 20.74
N TYR A 74 12.53 5.69 20.62
CA TYR A 74 11.91 6.88 21.21
C TYR A 74 11.97 6.87 22.73
N ARG A 75 11.82 5.70 23.37
CA ARG A 75 12.06 5.56 24.82
C ARG A 75 13.50 5.92 25.21
N LEU A 76 14.50 5.53 24.42
CA LEU A 76 15.90 5.90 24.70
C LEU A 76 16.13 7.40 24.52
N ILE A 77 15.52 8.00 23.49
CA ILE A 77 15.62 9.44 23.24
C ILE A 77 15.03 10.23 24.42
N ALA A 78 13.85 9.84 24.92
CA ALA A 78 13.20 10.54 26.03
C ALA A 78 13.93 10.43 27.39
N VAL A 79 14.83 9.46 27.55
CA VAL A 79 15.67 9.33 28.77
C VAL A 79 16.84 10.32 28.74
N LEU A 80 17.19 10.88 27.59
CA LEU A 80 18.28 11.83 27.47
C LEU A 80 17.91 13.15 28.19
N ALA A 81 18.80 13.68 29.02
CA ALA A 81 18.54 14.88 29.83
C ALA A 81 18.27 16.16 29.02
N ASN A 82 18.53 16.14 27.70
CA ASN A 82 18.44 17.30 26.82
C ASN A 82 17.20 17.28 25.89
N THR A 83 16.22 16.41 26.15
CA THR A 83 15.00 16.31 25.34
C THR A 83 13.78 16.82 26.10
N ALA A 84 12.97 17.64 25.43
CA ALA A 84 11.70 18.17 25.94
C ALA A 84 10.55 17.15 25.95
N ILE A 85 10.83 15.86 25.68
CA ILE A 85 9.83 14.82 25.52
C ILE A 85 9.62 14.15 26.87
N ALA A 86 8.43 14.30 27.45
CA ALA A 86 8.09 13.59 28.67
C ALA A 86 7.90 12.09 28.38
N PRO A 87 8.22 11.20 29.33
CA PRO A 87 8.00 9.77 29.16
C PRO A 87 6.52 9.40 28.95
N GLU A 88 5.59 10.26 29.38
CA GLU A 88 4.14 10.10 29.22
C GLU A 88 3.68 10.35 27.77
N ASP A 89 4.31 11.28 27.05
CA ASP A 89 3.99 11.61 25.64
C ASP A 89 4.29 10.45 24.68
N LEU A 90 5.17 9.53 25.08
CA LEU A 90 5.52 8.35 24.29
C LEU A 90 4.34 7.39 24.09
N ALA A 91 3.32 7.44 24.96
CA ALA A 91 2.14 6.57 24.85
C ALA A 91 1.26 6.93 23.64
N GLY A 92 1.21 8.21 23.25
CA GLY A 92 0.41 8.71 22.12
C GLY A 92 1.06 8.54 20.74
N LEU A 93 2.21 7.86 20.65
CA LEU A 93 2.95 7.75 19.40
C LEU A 93 2.33 6.72 18.45
N HIS A 94 1.79 7.21 17.34
CA HIS A 94 1.24 6.40 16.25
C HIS A 94 2.21 6.40 15.06
N PHE A 95 2.54 5.21 14.56
CA PHE A 95 3.38 5.04 13.37
C PHE A 95 2.52 4.68 12.18
N ILE A 96 2.64 5.46 11.10
CA ILE A 96 1.94 5.21 9.85
C ILE A 96 2.98 4.69 8.85
N PHE A 97 2.76 3.48 8.35
CA PHE A 97 3.57 2.88 7.29
C PHE A 97 2.74 2.89 6.01
N THR A 98 3.26 3.52 4.95
CA THR A 98 2.60 3.56 3.65
C THR A 98 3.21 2.51 2.73
N ARG A 99 2.36 1.76 2.03
CA ARG A 99 2.78 0.70 1.10
C ARG A 99 2.55 1.16 -0.32
N ASN A 100 3.53 0.90 -1.19
CA ASN A 100 3.36 1.10 -2.62
C ASN A 100 2.75 -0.18 -3.23
N THR A 101 1.43 -0.29 -3.16
CA THR A 101 0.69 -1.37 -3.83
C THR A 101 -0.09 -0.80 -5.00
N PRO A 102 -0.15 -1.49 -6.15
CA PRO A 102 -0.98 -1.07 -7.27
C PRO A 102 -2.45 -1.04 -6.85
N ALA A 103 -3.09 0.10 -7.07
CA ALA A 103 -4.47 0.38 -6.73
C ALA A 103 -5.27 0.71 -8.01
N ASN A 104 -6.50 0.23 -8.08
CA ASN A 104 -7.42 0.61 -9.15
C ASN A 104 -8.17 1.88 -8.72
N LEU A 105 -7.73 3.03 -9.23
CA LEU A 105 -8.29 4.33 -8.88
C LEU A 105 -9.78 4.45 -9.22
N LEU A 106 -10.24 3.77 -10.27
CA LEU A 106 -11.64 3.78 -10.67
C LEU A 106 -12.52 3.08 -9.63
N GLU A 107 -12.09 1.91 -9.16
CA GLU A 107 -12.78 1.20 -8.07
C GLU A 107 -12.76 2.03 -6.78
N GLU A 108 -11.64 2.67 -6.46
CA GLU A 108 -11.53 3.52 -5.26
C GLU A 108 -12.46 4.73 -5.35
N ALA A 109 -12.53 5.41 -6.49
CA ALA A 109 -13.45 6.53 -6.70
C ALA A 109 -14.91 6.10 -6.63
N GLN A 110 -15.27 4.94 -7.20
CA GLN A 110 -16.62 4.38 -7.08
C GLN A 110 -16.95 4.06 -5.61
N THR A 111 -16.00 3.50 -4.87
CA THR A 111 -16.17 3.17 -3.46
C THR A 111 -16.33 4.45 -2.62
N ALA A 112 -15.50 5.48 -2.88
CA ALA A 112 -15.58 6.76 -2.20
C ALA A 112 -16.94 7.43 -2.42
N ASN A 113 -17.45 7.46 -3.66
CA ASN A 113 -18.78 8.00 -3.98
C ASN A 113 -19.92 7.26 -3.27
N LEU A 114 -19.80 5.94 -3.08
CA LEU A 114 -20.77 5.16 -2.32
C LEU A 114 -20.68 5.40 -0.81
N LEU A 115 -19.51 5.80 -0.30
CA LEU A 115 -19.31 6.13 1.11
C LEU A 115 -19.74 7.56 1.45
N THR A 116 -19.78 8.46 0.46
CA THR A 116 -20.29 9.83 0.60
C THR A 116 -21.75 9.80 1.07
N GLY A 117 -22.01 10.36 2.25
CA GLY A 117 -23.33 10.37 2.89
C GLY A 117 -23.57 9.27 3.93
N LEU A 118 -22.71 8.24 4.01
CA LEU A 118 -22.73 7.24 5.10
C LEU A 118 -21.65 7.52 6.17
N VAL A 119 -20.50 8.05 5.75
CA VAL A 119 -19.36 8.35 6.62
C VAL A 119 -18.99 9.83 6.46
N SER A 120 -18.22 10.39 7.40
CA SER A 120 -17.67 11.74 7.26
C SER A 120 -16.85 11.87 5.97
N ASP A 121 -16.91 13.05 5.36
CA ASP A 121 -16.19 13.36 4.11
C ASP A 121 -14.68 13.14 4.28
N GLU A 122 -14.13 13.41 5.48
CA GLU A 122 -12.73 13.12 5.81
C GLU A 122 -12.40 11.62 5.67
N THR A 123 -13.30 10.74 6.10
CA THR A 123 -13.08 9.28 6.00
C THR A 123 -13.29 8.78 4.58
N ALA A 124 -14.26 9.35 3.85
CA ALA A 124 -14.49 9.04 2.44
C ALA A 124 -13.28 9.45 1.58
N LEU A 125 -12.71 10.63 1.78
CA LEU A 125 -11.51 11.08 1.06
C LEU A 125 -10.25 10.31 1.45
N ASN A 126 -10.12 9.92 2.72
CA ASN A 126 -9.03 9.04 3.17
C ASN A 126 -9.05 7.65 2.51
N SER A 127 -10.18 7.22 1.91
CA SER A 127 -10.23 5.95 1.18
C SER A 127 -9.51 6.01 -0.18
N LEU A 128 -9.32 7.21 -0.73
CA LEU A 128 -8.63 7.42 -2.00
C LEU A 128 -7.12 7.40 -1.80
N SER A 129 -6.44 6.43 -2.44
CA SER A 129 -4.98 6.31 -2.34
C SER A 129 -4.19 7.49 -2.94
N ILE A 130 -4.86 8.34 -3.71
CA ILE A 130 -4.30 9.55 -4.36
C ILE A 130 -4.04 10.65 -3.32
N ILE A 131 -4.87 10.73 -2.28
CA ILE A 131 -4.88 11.85 -1.32
C ILE A 131 -3.97 11.49 -0.16
N LYS A 132 -2.90 12.26 0.04
CA LYS A 132 -1.96 12.07 1.17
C LYS A 132 -2.47 12.64 2.49
N ASP A 133 -3.27 13.71 2.42
CA ASP A 133 -3.83 14.40 3.58
C ASP A 133 -5.27 14.85 3.26
N ALA A 134 -6.26 14.13 3.78
CA ALA A 134 -7.66 14.46 3.59
C ALA A 134 -8.06 15.81 4.21
N LYS A 135 -7.38 16.26 5.27
CA LYS A 135 -7.69 17.57 5.89
C LYS A 135 -7.24 18.73 5.01
N ALA A 136 -6.08 18.58 4.37
CA ALA A 136 -5.61 19.57 3.40
C ALA A 136 -6.55 19.65 2.20
N GLU A 137 -7.05 18.50 1.73
CA GLU A 137 -7.99 18.47 0.60
C GLU A 137 -9.35 19.08 0.97
N MET A 138 -9.89 18.78 2.14
CA MET A 138 -11.12 19.41 2.64
C MET A 138 -11.01 20.93 2.71
N LYS A 139 -9.85 21.47 3.11
CA LYS A 139 -9.61 22.91 3.14
C LYS A 139 -9.63 23.51 1.74
N ARG A 140 -9.04 22.84 0.74
CA ARG A 140 -9.09 23.30 -0.66
C ARG A 140 -10.51 23.30 -1.20
N ILE A 141 -11.30 22.28 -0.89
CA ILE A 141 -12.71 22.24 -1.26
C ILE A 141 -13.47 23.43 -0.65
N GLN A 142 -13.21 23.74 0.62
CA GLN A 142 -13.81 24.92 1.27
C GLN A 142 -13.34 26.25 0.66
N GLU A 143 -12.08 26.33 0.22
CA GLU A 143 -11.54 27.50 -0.50
C GLU A 143 -12.13 27.63 -1.91
N GLU A 144 -12.49 26.53 -2.57
CA GLU A 144 -13.20 26.51 -3.87
C GLU A 144 -14.70 26.84 -3.73
N GLU A 145 -15.33 26.41 -2.64
CA GLU A 145 -16.73 26.75 -2.31
C GLU A 145 -16.89 28.16 -1.78
N ALA A 146 -15.81 28.78 -1.26
CA ALA A 146 -15.82 30.17 -0.89
C ALA A 146 -16.15 31.00 -2.15
N PRO A 147 -17.23 31.80 -2.13
CA PRO A 147 -17.60 32.59 -3.29
C PRO A 147 -16.43 33.50 -3.66
N LEU A 148 -15.98 33.40 -4.92
CA LEU A 148 -15.04 34.37 -5.49
C LEU A 148 -15.55 35.77 -5.13
N PRO A 149 -14.71 36.68 -4.61
CA PRO A 149 -15.13 38.05 -4.36
C PRO A 149 -15.62 38.61 -5.69
N THR A 150 -16.94 38.71 -5.85
CA THR A 150 -17.56 39.34 -7.00
C THR A 150 -17.18 40.81 -6.92
N PHE A 151 -16.72 41.39 -8.03
CA PHE A 151 -16.32 42.81 -8.13
C PHE A 151 -17.38 43.79 -7.56
N ASP A 152 -18.63 43.36 -7.47
CA ASP A 152 -19.76 44.13 -6.89
C ASP A 152 -19.66 44.35 -5.36
N ALA A 153 -18.82 43.59 -4.64
CA ALA A 153 -18.64 43.74 -3.20
C ALA A 153 -17.65 44.87 -2.83
N GLU A 154 -16.76 45.27 -3.74
CA GLU A 154 -15.80 46.36 -3.50
C GLU A 154 -16.41 47.74 -3.83
N MET A 155 -17.42 47.82 -4.70
CA MET A 155 -18.04 49.11 -5.07
C MET A 155 -19.07 49.63 -4.06
N ASN A 156 -19.57 48.78 -3.15
CA ASN A 156 -20.54 49.15 -2.10
C ASN A 156 -19.87 49.44 -0.75
N ALA A 157 -18.55 49.36 -0.65
CA ALA A 157 -17.79 49.69 0.56
C ALA A 157 -17.28 51.15 0.57
N ASP A 158 -17.38 51.84 -0.57
CA ASP A 158 -16.88 53.21 -0.79
C ASP A 158 -18.01 54.27 -0.94
N GLU A 159 -19.28 53.93 -0.63
CA GLU A 159 -20.40 54.90 -0.48
C GLU A 159 -20.77 55.16 0.99
#